data_AF-A0A1C8ZUX0-F1
#
_entry.id   AF-A0A1C8ZUX0-F1
#
_cell.length_a   1.000
_cell.length_b   1.000
_cell.length_c   1.000
_cell.angle_alpha   90.00
_cell.angle_beta   90.00
_cell.angle_gamma   90.00
#
_symmetry.space_group_name_H-M   'P 1'
#
loop_
_entity.id
_entity.type
_entity.pdbx_description
1 polymer ?
#
loop_
_entity_poly.entity_id
_entity_poly.type
_entity_poly.pdbx_seq_one_letter_code
_entity_poly.pdbx_strand_id
1 'polypeptide(L)'
;MNFFEQLKGNLNLFLIILGISSFLQFAFKEAFMYPSILPLNVPNEGILEALGGIFFYVYFFTLIVISVLLIQKYKLMTLISASLIISLFVPLIPNYNTSFLWYSFEIFIVVIGISLMIESILKSSPYSLLLLPTMFMVDIGLLGSILLNVFHHALFTSYITIYLISLLGFLIYVILWGEKRSARNYVSLFTGVLAFIPFIFLLHSIVNNRYLEILMDMILPSTLGIDLYNPYHITLLVLALGLSAMGIIISIIKGNYSAGIGYFIIISTVFLGIDGYLILVYMISPIIGFSLMTYHEKKRIIDIISPTRKR
;
A
#
# COMPACT_ATOMS: atom_id res chain seq x y z
N MET A 1 -2.07 -11.30 -32.53
CA MET A 1 -2.42 -10.68 -31.24
C MET A 1 -1.15 -10.62 -30.41
N ASN A 2 -0.74 -9.42 -29.98
CA ASN A 2 0.51 -9.25 -29.25
C ASN A 2 0.34 -9.79 -27.81
N PHE A 3 1.31 -10.51 -27.26
CA PHE A 3 1.23 -11.11 -25.91
C PHE A 3 0.80 -10.10 -24.84
N PHE A 4 1.23 -8.84 -25.01
CA PHE A 4 0.89 -7.71 -24.16
C PHE A 4 -0.61 -7.31 -24.19
N GLU A 5 -1.29 -7.50 -25.32
CA GLU A 5 -2.72 -7.21 -25.46
C GLU A 5 -3.58 -8.27 -24.76
N GLN A 6 -3.14 -9.54 -24.79
CA GLN A 6 -3.79 -10.63 -24.05
C GLN A 6 -3.65 -10.43 -22.54
N LEU A 7 -2.46 -10.06 -22.05
CA LEU A 7 -2.25 -9.75 -20.63
C LEU A 7 -3.10 -8.56 -20.17
N LYS A 8 -3.26 -7.54 -21.01
CA LYS A 8 -4.12 -6.38 -20.72
C LYS A 8 -5.59 -6.74 -20.59
N GLY A 9 -6.09 -7.63 -21.46
CA GLY A 9 -7.45 -8.15 -21.36
C GLY A 9 -7.75 -8.80 -20.00
N ASN A 10 -6.71 -9.27 -19.31
CA ASN A 10 -6.78 -9.97 -18.03
C ASN A 10 -6.33 -9.13 -16.84
N LEU A 11 -6.17 -7.80 -16.96
CA LEU A 11 -5.71 -6.94 -15.86
C LEU A 11 -6.52 -7.15 -14.56
N ASN A 12 -7.83 -7.30 -14.66
CA ASN A 12 -8.70 -7.53 -13.50
C ASN A 12 -8.34 -8.83 -12.76
N LEU A 13 -7.97 -9.89 -13.49
CA LEU A 13 -7.55 -11.14 -12.90
C LEU A 13 -6.22 -10.97 -12.15
N PHE A 14 -5.24 -10.26 -12.73
CA PHE A 14 -3.99 -9.95 -12.03
C PHE A 14 -4.22 -9.07 -10.80
N LEU A 15 -5.13 -8.11 -10.87
CA LEU A 15 -5.52 -7.29 -9.71
C LEU A 15 -6.14 -8.15 -8.60
N ILE A 16 -7.03 -9.09 -8.94
CA ILE A 16 -7.61 -10.02 -7.96
C ILE A 16 -6.52 -10.85 -7.29
N ILE A 17 -5.60 -11.44 -8.08
CA ILE A 17 -4.51 -12.23 -7.53
C ILE A 17 -3.64 -11.35 -6.63
N LEU A 18 -3.25 -10.14 -7.08
CA LEU A 18 -2.45 -9.21 -6.29
C LEU A 18 -3.14 -8.86 -4.97
N GLY A 19 -4.45 -8.59 -4.98
CA GLY A 19 -5.23 -8.29 -3.78
C GLY A 19 -5.23 -9.46 -2.81
N ILE A 20 -5.50 -10.68 -3.29
CA ILE A 20 -5.50 -11.89 -2.46
C ILE A 20 -4.10 -12.17 -1.90
N SER A 21 -3.07 -12.16 -2.74
CA SER A 21 -1.69 -12.41 -2.29
C SER A 21 -1.18 -11.34 -1.35
N SER A 22 -1.52 -10.07 -1.58
CA SER A 22 -1.19 -8.97 -0.67
C SER A 22 -1.85 -9.16 0.69
N PHE A 23 -3.12 -9.59 0.71
CA PHE A 23 -3.84 -9.83 1.96
C PHE A 23 -3.27 -11.03 2.70
N LEU A 24 -3.04 -12.14 2.02
CA LEU A 24 -2.56 -13.37 2.64
C LEU A 24 -1.10 -13.27 3.09
N GLN A 25 -0.23 -12.56 2.34
CA GLN A 25 1.11 -12.27 2.85
C GLN A 25 1.02 -11.37 4.09
N PHE A 26 0.17 -10.33 4.08
CA PHE A 26 0.09 -9.41 5.20
C PHE A 26 -0.43 -10.12 6.44
N ALA A 27 -1.48 -10.93 6.28
CA ALA A 27 -2.01 -11.74 7.36
C ALA A 27 -0.95 -12.70 7.91
N PHE A 28 -0.44 -13.62 7.08
CA PHE A 28 0.40 -14.74 7.55
C PHE A 28 1.85 -14.41 7.82
N LYS A 29 2.42 -13.41 7.13
CA LYS A 29 3.82 -13.06 7.25
C LYS A 29 4.05 -11.87 8.20
N GLU A 30 3.22 -10.83 8.12
CA GLU A 30 3.42 -9.61 8.92
C GLU A 30 2.60 -9.66 10.20
N ALA A 31 1.26 -9.78 10.09
CA ALA A 31 0.36 -9.71 11.23
C ALA A 31 0.43 -10.93 12.16
N PHE A 32 0.85 -12.09 11.66
CA PHE A 32 1.00 -13.31 12.46
C PHE A 32 2.42 -13.54 13.02
N MET A 33 3.50 -13.12 12.33
CA MET A 33 4.87 -13.31 12.86
C MET A 33 5.25 -12.29 13.94
N TYR A 34 4.76 -11.05 13.90
CA TYR A 34 5.10 -10.08 14.94
C TYR A 34 4.61 -10.48 16.35
N PRO A 35 3.39 -11.01 16.51
CA PRO A 35 2.96 -11.61 17.77
C PRO A 35 3.75 -12.84 18.22
N SER A 36 4.47 -13.55 17.32
CA SER A 36 5.22 -14.75 17.72
C SER A 36 6.58 -14.46 18.35
N ILE A 37 7.05 -13.21 18.27
CA ILE A 37 8.20 -12.70 19.03
C ILE A 37 7.82 -12.48 20.52
N LEU A 38 6.54 -12.26 20.79
CA LEU A 38 6.03 -12.33 22.16
C LEU A 38 6.03 -13.80 22.61
N PRO A 39 6.16 -14.10 23.91
CA PRO A 39 6.10 -15.47 24.43
C PRO A 39 4.66 -16.04 24.38
N LEU A 40 4.02 -15.98 23.21
CA LEU A 40 2.71 -16.48 22.88
C LEU A 40 2.89 -17.76 22.08
N ASN A 41 2.36 -18.87 22.59
CA ASN A 41 2.42 -20.14 21.88
C ASN A 41 1.39 -20.15 20.75
N VAL A 42 1.81 -19.82 19.52
CA VAL A 42 0.94 -19.79 18.34
C VAL A 42 0.85 -21.21 17.77
N PRO A 43 -0.34 -21.83 17.71
CA PRO A 43 -0.48 -23.16 17.14
C PRO A 43 -0.16 -23.14 15.64
N ASN A 44 0.60 -24.15 15.18
CA ASN A 44 0.98 -24.34 13.77
C ASN A 44 1.78 -23.18 13.13
N GLU A 45 2.58 -22.45 13.92
CA GLU A 45 3.40 -21.33 13.46
C GLU A 45 4.19 -21.62 12.17
N GLY A 46 4.91 -22.75 12.10
CA GLY A 46 5.69 -23.10 10.91
C GLY A 46 4.86 -23.31 9.63
N ILE A 47 3.60 -23.73 9.74
CA ILE A 47 2.69 -23.83 8.58
C ILE A 47 2.25 -22.43 8.13
N LEU A 48 1.94 -21.55 9.09
CA LEU A 48 1.55 -20.16 8.80
C LEU A 48 2.69 -19.39 8.16
N GLU A 49 3.92 -19.55 8.66
CA GLU A 49 5.12 -18.93 8.09
C GLU A 49 5.36 -19.41 6.64
N ALA A 50 5.27 -20.72 6.39
CA ALA A 50 5.43 -21.28 5.05
C ALA A 50 4.38 -20.73 4.06
N LEU A 51 3.11 -20.63 4.50
CA LEU A 51 2.05 -20.01 3.70
C LEU A 51 2.34 -18.53 3.44
N GLY A 52 2.76 -17.78 4.45
CA GLY A 52 3.18 -16.38 4.32
C GLY A 52 4.30 -16.20 3.29
N GLY A 53 5.30 -17.08 3.30
CA GLY A 53 6.36 -17.11 2.29
C GLY A 53 5.85 -17.36 0.87
N ILE A 54 4.98 -18.36 0.68
CA ILE A 54 4.38 -18.66 -0.63
C ILE A 54 3.61 -17.45 -1.16
N PHE A 55 2.73 -16.85 -0.34
CA PHE A 55 1.95 -15.70 -0.75
C PHE A 55 2.80 -14.45 -0.98
N PHE A 56 3.92 -14.30 -0.26
CA PHE A 56 4.90 -13.25 -0.53
C PHE A 56 5.51 -13.39 -1.93
N TYR A 57 5.90 -14.59 -2.36
CA TYR A 57 6.39 -14.80 -3.72
C TYR A 57 5.33 -14.54 -4.78
N VAL A 58 4.09 -15.03 -4.57
CA VAL A 58 2.97 -14.76 -5.50
C VAL A 58 2.70 -13.26 -5.59
N TYR A 59 2.70 -12.56 -4.45
CA TYR A 59 2.57 -11.11 -4.38
C TYR A 59 3.68 -10.42 -5.17
N PHE A 60 4.94 -10.81 -4.96
CA PHE A 60 6.07 -10.23 -5.66
C PHE A 60 5.98 -10.42 -7.18
N PHE A 61 5.69 -11.64 -7.65
CA PHE A 61 5.55 -11.91 -9.08
C PHE A 61 4.37 -11.16 -9.71
N THR A 62 3.23 -11.09 -9.02
CA THR A 62 2.06 -10.36 -9.52
C THR A 62 2.29 -8.85 -9.54
N LEU A 63 3.05 -8.31 -8.59
CA LEU A 63 3.50 -6.92 -8.56
C LEU A 63 4.44 -6.59 -9.73
N ILE A 64 5.33 -7.50 -10.13
CA ILE A 64 6.13 -7.37 -11.38
C ILE A 64 5.21 -7.31 -12.60
N VAL A 65 4.27 -8.25 -12.74
CA VAL A 65 3.37 -8.28 -13.90
C VAL A 65 2.55 -6.98 -13.97
N ILE A 66 2.03 -6.51 -12.85
CA ILE A 66 1.23 -5.29 -12.79
C ILE A 66 2.07 -4.04 -13.06
N SER A 67 3.28 -3.93 -12.52
CA SER A 67 4.17 -2.80 -12.82
C SER A 67 4.47 -2.72 -14.33
N VAL A 68 4.73 -3.85 -14.99
CA VAL A 68 4.91 -3.91 -16.44
C VAL A 68 3.66 -3.47 -17.20
N LEU A 69 2.45 -3.85 -16.76
CA LEU A 69 1.21 -3.40 -17.39
C LEU A 69 0.96 -1.89 -17.24
N LEU A 70 1.40 -1.30 -16.13
CA LEU A 70 1.25 0.13 -15.84
C LEU A 70 2.15 1.02 -16.73
N ILE A 71 3.21 0.49 -17.34
CA ILE A 71 4.13 1.20 -18.24
C ILE A 71 3.40 1.94 -19.37
N GLN A 72 2.29 1.37 -19.88
CA GLN A 72 1.52 1.98 -20.95
C GLN A 72 1.00 3.37 -20.59
N LYS A 73 0.68 3.57 -19.30
CA LYS A 73 0.18 4.85 -18.81
C LYS A 73 1.32 5.71 -18.26
N TYR A 74 2.20 5.12 -17.46
CA TYR A 74 3.26 5.83 -16.74
C TYR A 74 4.63 5.40 -17.23
N LYS A 75 5.38 6.29 -17.90
CA LYS A 75 6.65 5.93 -18.53
C LYS A 75 7.72 5.63 -17.48
N LEU A 76 7.73 6.34 -16.35
CA LEU A 76 8.69 6.11 -15.28
C LEU A 76 8.51 4.74 -14.59
N MET A 77 7.37 4.08 -14.78
CA MET A 77 7.15 2.71 -14.28
C MET A 77 8.11 1.70 -14.90
N THR A 78 8.71 2.00 -16.08
CA THR A 78 9.75 1.18 -16.68
C THR A 78 10.95 0.98 -15.74
N LEU A 79 11.40 2.06 -15.09
CA LEU A 79 12.53 2.03 -14.18
C LEU A 79 12.18 1.27 -12.90
N ILE A 80 10.98 1.47 -12.35
CA ILE A 80 10.50 0.71 -11.19
C ILE A 80 10.37 -0.79 -11.50
N SER A 81 9.83 -1.14 -12.67
CA SER A 81 9.69 -2.54 -13.11
C SER A 81 11.05 -3.19 -13.30
N ALA A 82 12.01 -2.48 -13.90
CA ALA A 82 13.39 -2.94 -14.03
C ALA A 82 14.04 -3.14 -12.66
N SER A 83 13.85 -2.22 -11.71
CA SER A 83 14.37 -2.33 -10.36
C SER A 83 13.84 -3.57 -9.62
N LEU A 84 12.56 -3.90 -9.76
CA LEU A 84 11.97 -5.12 -9.20
C LEU A 84 12.54 -6.39 -9.83
N ILE A 85 12.81 -6.39 -11.14
CA ILE A 85 13.41 -7.57 -11.79
C ILE A 85 14.86 -7.72 -11.34
N ILE A 86 15.61 -6.62 -11.24
CA ILE A 86 16.99 -6.64 -10.77
C ILE A 86 17.06 -7.13 -9.33
N SER A 87 16.12 -6.74 -8.46
CA SER A 87 16.11 -7.15 -7.05
C SER A 87 15.99 -8.66 -6.82
N LEU A 88 15.53 -9.45 -7.82
CA LEU A 88 15.58 -10.92 -7.77
C LEU A 88 17.00 -11.47 -7.70
N PHE A 89 17.96 -10.79 -8.33
CA PHE A 89 19.32 -11.28 -8.52
C PHE A 89 20.31 -10.65 -7.54
N VAL A 90 19.98 -9.48 -6.98
CA VAL A 90 20.87 -8.77 -6.06
C VAL A 90 21.25 -9.61 -4.82
N PRO A 91 20.37 -10.43 -4.22
CA PRO A 91 20.73 -11.30 -3.11
C PRO A 91 21.82 -12.34 -3.41
N LEU A 92 22.12 -12.60 -4.69
CA LEU A 92 23.22 -13.49 -5.09
C LEU A 92 24.61 -12.86 -4.88
N ILE A 93 24.67 -11.56 -4.63
CA ILE A 93 25.91 -10.83 -4.38
C ILE A 93 26.17 -10.81 -2.86
N PRO A 94 27.29 -11.37 -2.37
CA PRO A 94 27.62 -11.31 -0.95
C PRO A 94 27.71 -9.87 -0.43
N ASN A 95 27.15 -9.62 0.75
CA ASN A 95 27.17 -8.31 1.44
C ASN A 95 26.60 -7.14 0.61
N TYR A 96 25.68 -7.41 -0.33
CA TYR A 96 25.08 -6.35 -1.15
C TYR A 96 24.40 -5.28 -0.30
N ASN A 97 23.74 -5.69 0.79
CA ASN A 97 22.94 -4.84 1.68
C ASN A 97 23.74 -3.79 2.46
N THR A 98 25.06 -3.93 2.54
CA THR A 98 25.97 -2.96 3.18
C THR A 98 26.83 -2.22 2.17
N SER A 99 26.61 -2.45 0.87
CA SER A 99 27.38 -1.83 -0.19
C SER A 99 26.89 -0.42 -0.52
N PHE A 100 27.80 0.48 -0.84
CA PHE A 100 27.48 1.84 -1.32
C PHE A 100 26.56 1.84 -2.56
N LEU A 101 26.70 0.81 -3.42
CA LEU A 101 25.85 0.64 -4.60
C LEU A 101 24.38 0.39 -4.22
N TRP A 102 24.14 -0.33 -3.13
CA TRP A 102 22.80 -0.59 -2.63
C TRP A 102 22.15 0.68 -2.07
N TYR A 103 22.86 1.47 -1.27
CA TYR A 103 22.37 2.78 -0.82
C TYR A 103 22.08 3.73 -1.99
N SER A 104 22.94 3.73 -3.01
CA SER A 104 22.70 4.51 -4.22
C SER A 104 21.43 4.05 -4.97
N PHE A 105 21.16 2.75 -4.95
CA PHE A 105 19.97 2.16 -5.57
C PHE A 105 18.68 2.49 -4.79
N GLU A 106 18.72 2.49 -3.46
CA GLU A 106 17.61 2.93 -2.61
C GLU A 106 17.25 4.41 -2.86
N ILE A 107 18.27 5.28 -2.90
CA ILE A 107 18.10 6.70 -3.25
C ILE A 107 17.49 6.86 -4.65
N PHE A 108 17.98 6.09 -5.62
CA PHE A 108 17.44 6.09 -6.99
C PHE A 108 15.95 5.70 -7.02
N ILE A 109 15.55 4.68 -6.27
CA ILE A 109 14.14 4.26 -6.17
C ILE A 109 13.28 5.35 -5.58
N VAL A 110 13.74 6.08 -4.57
CA VAL A 110 12.95 7.17 -3.98
C VAL A 110 12.79 8.33 -4.95
N VAL A 111 13.86 8.77 -5.61
CA VAL A 111 13.78 9.86 -6.60
C VAL A 111 12.83 9.52 -7.74
N ILE A 112 12.92 8.30 -8.27
CA ILE A 112 12.03 7.83 -9.34
C ILE A 112 10.62 7.58 -8.83
N GLY A 113 10.47 7.06 -7.61
CA GLY A 113 9.19 6.82 -6.97
C GLY A 113 8.38 8.09 -6.82
N ILE A 114 8.97 9.13 -6.24
CA ILE A 114 8.36 10.46 -6.11
C ILE A 114 7.99 11.00 -7.51
N SER A 115 8.94 10.93 -8.46
CA SER A 115 8.71 11.40 -9.83
C SER A 115 7.57 10.65 -10.53
N LEU A 116 7.45 9.34 -10.31
CA LEU A 116 6.39 8.48 -10.85
C LEU A 116 5.04 8.80 -10.22
N MET A 117 4.98 9.07 -8.91
CA MET A 117 3.74 9.46 -8.26
C MET A 117 3.24 10.82 -8.77
N ILE A 118 4.16 11.77 -9.00
CA ILE A 118 3.85 13.05 -9.66
C ILE A 118 3.34 12.80 -11.09
N GLU A 119 4.03 11.97 -11.89
CA GLU A 119 3.57 11.59 -13.24
C GLU A 119 2.16 10.98 -13.19
N SER A 120 1.89 10.15 -12.17
CA SER A 120 0.63 9.44 -11.98
C SER A 120 -0.54 10.39 -11.73
N ILE A 121 -0.35 11.43 -10.92
CA ILE A 121 -1.36 12.49 -10.71
C ILE A 121 -1.57 13.27 -12.00
N LEU A 122 -0.49 13.75 -12.64
CA LEU A 122 -0.58 14.59 -13.84
C LEU A 122 -1.32 13.89 -15.00
N LYS A 123 -1.15 12.58 -15.14
CA LYS A 123 -1.82 11.75 -16.15
C LYS A 123 -3.19 11.23 -15.74
N SER A 124 -3.73 11.72 -14.64
CA SER A 124 -5.01 11.29 -14.07
C SER A 124 -5.96 12.48 -13.93
N SER A 125 -7.18 12.23 -13.49
CA SER A 125 -8.24 13.24 -13.44
C SER A 125 -8.03 14.21 -12.29
N PRO A 126 -8.65 15.40 -12.33
CA PRO A 126 -8.58 16.35 -11.22
C PRO A 126 -9.03 15.77 -9.88
N TYR A 127 -9.88 14.72 -9.89
CA TYR A 127 -10.28 14.04 -8.66
C TYR A 127 -9.13 13.32 -7.97
N SER A 128 -8.08 12.90 -8.70
CA SER A 128 -6.88 12.31 -8.11
C SER A 128 -6.11 13.28 -7.21
N LEU A 129 -6.38 14.60 -7.26
CA LEU A 129 -5.81 15.56 -6.32
C LEU A 129 -6.24 15.28 -4.86
N LEU A 130 -7.39 14.61 -4.66
CA LEU A 130 -7.82 14.14 -3.34
C LEU A 130 -6.91 13.06 -2.76
N LEU A 131 -6.07 12.44 -3.60
CA LEU A 131 -5.08 11.44 -3.20
C LEU A 131 -3.72 12.06 -2.86
N LEU A 132 -3.53 13.37 -2.99
CA LEU A 132 -2.29 14.05 -2.58
C LEU A 132 -1.88 13.73 -1.14
N PRO A 133 -2.80 13.72 -0.14
CA PRO A 133 -2.48 13.23 1.21
C PRO A 133 -1.86 11.83 1.25
N THR A 134 -2.36 10.92 0.41
CA THR A 134 -1.81 9.56 0.30
C THR A 134 -0.44 9.56 -0.37
N MET A 135 -0.23 10.40 -1.39
CA MET A 135 1.10 10.59 -2.00
C MET A 135 2.10 11.06 -0.95
N PHE A 136 1.76 12.09 -0.17
CA PHE A 136 2.63 12.60 0.89
C PHE A 136 2.93 11.56 1.97
N MET A 137 1.97 10.72 2.33
CA MET A 137 2.21 9.61 3.26
C MET A 137 3.25 8.63 2.69
N VAL A 138 3.15 8.29 1.40
CA VAL A 138 4.14 7.43 0.73
C VAL A 138 5.51 8.11 0.66
N ASP A 139 5.56 9.38 0.29
CA ASP A 139 6.80 10.17 0.24
C ASP A 139 7.49 10.20 1.61
N ILE A 140 6.73 10.45 2.68
CA ILE A 140 7.26 10.44 4.05
C ILE A 140 7.77 9.05 4.43
N GLY A 141 7.06 7.98 4.07
CA GLY A 141 7.51 6.61 4.32
C GLY A 141 8.83 6.29 3.60
N LEU A 142 8.94 6.67 2.32
CA LEU A 142 10.16 6.50 1.53
C LEU A 142 11.34 7.31 2.09
N LEU A 143 11.09 8.55 2.50
CA LEU A 143 12.10 9.40 3.13
C LEU A 143 12.53 8.86 4.49
N GLY A 144 11.58 8.41 5.32
CA GLY A 144 11.86 7.78 6.61
C GLY A 144 12.75 6.54 6.45
N SER A 145 12.45 5.71 5.46
CA SER A 145 13.26 4.54 5.11
C SER A 145 14.69 4.90 4.75
N ILE A 146 14.92 5.89 3.86
CA ILE A 146 16.27 6.35 3.52
C ILE A 146 17.00 6.96 4.71
N LEU A 147 16.31 7.80 5.48
CA LEU A 147 16.90 8.46 6.65
C LEU A 147 17.42 7.42 7.64
N LEU A 148 16.66 6.35 7.89
CA LEU A 148 17.09 5.29 8.78
C LEU A 148 18.18 4.41 8.15
N ASN A 149 17.97 3.93 6.92
CA ASN A 149 18.83 2.90 6.32
C ASN A 149 20.17 3.44 5.81
N VAL A 150 20.18 4.65 5.25
CA VAL A 150 21.38 5.26 4.67
C VAL A 150 22.04 6.20 5.67
N PHE A 151 21.25 7.07 6.30
CA PHE A 151 21.77 8.14 7.16
C PHE A 151 21.73 7.81 8.65
N HIS A 152 21.18 6.65 9.04
CA HIS A 152 21.08 6.20 10.44
C HIS A 152 20.38 7.23 11.34
N HIS A 153 19.38 7.92 10.79
CA HIS A 153 18.57 8.92 11.47
C HIS A 153 17.10 8.52 11.46
N ALA A 154 16.51 8.38 12.65
CA ALA A 154 15.08 8.13 12.77
C ALA A 154 14.28 9.41 12.47
N LEU A 155 13.24 9.27 11.64
CA LEU A 155 12.28 10.35 11.38
C LEU A 155 11.21 10.32 12.47
N PHE A 156 11.29 11.25 13.43
CA PHE A 156 10.29 11.37 14.48
C PHE A 156 9.10 12.22 13.99
N THR A 157 8.00 11.57 13.62
CA THR A 157 6.77 12.24 13.14
C THR A 157 5.52 11.49 13.55
N SER A 158 4.38 12.17 13.66
CA SER A 158 3.10 11.52 13.98
C SER A 158 2.55 10.75 12.77
N TYR A 159 3.05 9.52 12.58
CA TYR A 159 2.64 8.62 11.50
C TYR A 159 1.12 8.34 11.50
N ILE A 160 0.51 8.21 12.67
CA ILE A 160 -0.94 8.03 12.81
C ILE A 160 -1.73 9.24 12.26
N THR A 161 -1.24 10.46 12.48
CA THR A 161 -1.88 11.67 11.96
C THR A 161 -1.77 11.73 10.44
N ILE A 162 -0.59 11.42 9.89
CA ILE A 162 -0.38 11.34 8.44
C ILE A 162 -1.31 10.30 7.82
N TYR A 163 -1.44 9.13 8.46
CA TYR A 163 -2.33 8.07 8.02
C TYR A 163 -3.80 8.53 8.01
N LEU A 164 -4.27 9.18 9.07
CA LEU A 164 -5.64 9.70 9.14
C LEU A 164 -5.93 10.76 8.06
N ILE A 165 -4.98 11.66 7.78
CA ILE A 165 -5.15 12.67 6.72
C ILE A 165 -5.20 12.00 5.34
N SER A 166 -4.33 11.01 5.08
CA SER A 166 -4.37 10.17 3.88
C SER A 166 -5.72 9.46 3.72
N LEU A 167 -6.21 8.86 4.80
CA LEU A 167 -7.48 8.14 4.84
C LEU A 167 -8.67 9.04 4.54
N LEU A 168 -8.70 10.24 5.10
CA LEU A 168 -9.75 11.23 4.79
C LEU A 168 -9.75 11.57 3.30
N GLY A 169 -8.58 11.84 2.71
CA GLY A 169 -8.44 12.07 1.26
C GLY A 169 -8.96 10.91 0.42
N PHE A 170 -8.57 9.68 0.78
CA PHE A 170 -9.00 8.46 0.11
C PHE A 170 -10.51 8.20 0.23
N LEU A 171 -11.10 8.38 1.41
CA LEU A 171 -12.54 8.20 1.60
C LEU A 171 -13.35 9.19 0.76
N ILE A 172 -12.96 10.47 0.78
CA ILE A 172 -13.61 11.50 -0.04
C ILE A 172 -13.46 11.16 -1.53
N TYR A 173 -12.26 10.73 -1.95
CA TYR A 173 -12.02 10.26 -3.31
C TYR A 173 -12.99 9.13 -3.70
N VAL A 174 -13.04 8.05 -2.92
CA VAL A 174 -13.87 6.87 -3.22
C VAL A 174 -15.36 7.19 -3.20
N ILE A 175 -15.83 8.01 -2.26
CA ILE A 175 -17.24 8.43 -2.18
C ILE A 175 -17.65 9.22 -3.42
N LEU A 176 -16.79 10.14 -3.88
CA LEU A 176 -17.05 10.98 -5.05
C LEU A 176 -16.81 10.27 -6.38
N TRP A 177 -16.04 9.18 -6.38
CA TRP A 177 -15.72 8.42 -7.58
C TRP A 177 -16.94 7.66 -8.14
N GLY A 178 -17.13 7.78 -9.46
CA GLY A 178 -18.22 7.14 -10.20
C GLY A 178 -19.57 7.87 -10.07
N GLU A 179 -20.64 7.18 -10.46
CA GLU A 179 -22.00 7.73 -10.41
C GLU A 179 -22.59 7.68 -9.00
N LYS A 180 -22.86 8.87 -8.42
CA LYS A 180 -23.37 9.02 -7.05
C LYS A 180 -24.77 8.45 -6.82
N ARG A 181 -25.61 8.42 -7.85
CA ARG A 181 -27.01 7.94 -7.77
C ARG A 181 -27.19 6.66 -8.58
N SER A 182 -26.48 5.61 -8.18
CA SER A 182 -26.60 4.28 -8.77
C SER A 182 -26.87 3.24 -7.68
N ALA A 183 -27.64 2.19 -8.00
CA ALA A 183 -27.86 1.06 -7.08
C ALA A 183 -26.52 0.47 -6.60
N ARG A 184 -25.54 0.40 -7.50
CA ARG A 184 -24.17 -0.02 -7.21
C ARG A 184 -23.49 0.85 -6.15
N ASN A 185 -23.67 2.17 -6.21
CA ASN A 185 -23.12 3.08 -5.19
C ASN A 185 -23.74 2.83 -3.80
N TYR A 186 -25.06 2.65 -3.72
CA TYR A 186 -25.72 2.35 -2.44
C TYR A 186 -25.29 0.99 -1.87
N VAL A 187 -25.21 -0.04 -2.71
CA VAL A 187 -24.69 -1.37 -2.31
C VAL A 187 -23.26 -1.25 -1.82
N SER A 188 -22.41 -0.48 -2.51
CA SER A 188 -21.01 -0.28 -2.11
C SER A 188 -20.88 0.40 -0.75
N LEU A 189 -21.71 1.41 -0.46
CA LEU A 189 -21.70 2.10 0.84
C LEU A 189 -22.18 1.17 1.95
N PHE A 190 -23.27 0.44 1.72
CA PHE A 190 -23.81 -0.51 2.69
C PHE A 190 -22.79 -1.61 3.04
N THR A 191 -22.22 -2.25 2.03
CA THR A 191 -21.18 -3.29 2.21
C THR A 191 -19.89 -2.74 2.82
N GLY A 192 -19.51 -1.51 2.48
CA GLY A 192 -18.40 -0.81 3.14
C GLY A 192 -18.64 -0.61 4.64
N VAL A 193 -19.84 -0.18 5.02
CA VAL A 193 -20.22 -0.05 6.45
C VAL A 193 -20.21 -1.42 7.13
N LEU A 194 -20.68 -2.49 6.47
CA LEU A 194 -20.56 -3.85 7.01
C LEU A 194 -19.10 -4.26 7.24
N ALA A 195 -18.18 -3.88 6.36
CA ALA A 195 -16.76 -4.16 6.52
C ALA A 195 -16.12 -3.39 7.70
N PHE A 196 -16.74 -2.29 8.15
CA PHE A 196 -16.30 -1.52 9.33
C PHE A 196 -16.69 -2.18 10.65
N ILE A 197 -17.80 -2.94 10.68
CA ILE A 197 -18.38 -3.51 11.91
C ILE A 197 -17.39 -4.38 12.71
N PRO A 198 -16.58 -5.29 12.11
CA PRO A 198 -15.60 -6.08 12.85
C PRO A 198 -14.61 -5.21 13.64
N PHE A 199 -14.24 -4.04 13.13
CA PHE A 199 -13.33 -3.12 13.80
C PHE A 199 -14.00 -2.38 14.97
N ILE A 200 -15.31 -2.14 14.90
CA ILE A 200 -16.07 -1.61 16.04
C ILE A 200 -16.09 -2.64 17.18
N PHE A 201 -16.33 -3.92 16.86
CA PHE A 201 -16.28 -4.98 17.87
C PHE A 201 -14.87 -5.18 18.45
N LEU A 202 -13.83 -5.10 17.61
CA LEU A 202 -12.44 -5.14 18.06
C LEU A 202 -12.14 -3.97 19.00
N LEU A 203 -12.54 -2.74 18.63
CA LEU A 203 -12.38 -1.55 19.46
C LEU A 203 -13.07 -1.71 20.81
N HIS A 204 -14.32 -2.18 20.83
CA HIS A 204 -15.06 -2.45 22.06
C HIS A 204 -14.31 -3.47 22.94
N SER A 205 -13.75 -4.51 22.33
CA SER A 205 -12.98 -5.54 23.04
C SER A 205 -11.68 -4.98 23.64
N ILE A 206 -11.00 -4.09 22.91
CA ILE A 206 -9.77 -3.41 23.35
C ILE A 206 -10.07 -2.50 24.55
N VAL A 207 -11.04 -1.59 24.42
CA VAL A 207 -11.32 -0.57 25.44
C VAL A 207 -11.81 -1.18 26.75
N ASN A 208 -12.50 -2.32 26.70
CA ASN A 208 -13.05 -2.97 27.89
C ASN A 208 -12.10 -3.99 28.53
N ASN A 209 -10.93 -4.25 27.95
CA ASN A 209 -9.98 -5.23 28.45
C ASN A 209 -8.55 -4.69 28.40
N ARG A 210 -8.07 -4.21 29.56
CA ARG A 210 -6.72 -3.62 29.70
C ARG A 210 -5.59 -4.55 29.27
N TYR A 211 -5.74 -5.87 29.43
CA TYR A 211 -4.74 -6.83 28.95
C TYR A 211 -4.70 -6.86 27.42
N LEU A 212 -5.87 -6.87 26.78
CA LEU A 212 -6.00 -6.84 25.33
C LEU A 212 -5.55 -5.49 24.76
N GLU A 213 -5.83 -4.40 25.46
CA GLU A 213 -5.32 -3.06 25.12
C GLU A 213 -3.79 -3.03 25.05
N ILE A 214 -3.11 -3.48 26.10
CA ILE A 214 -1.64 -3.54 26.15
C ILE A 214 -1.10 -4.42 25.03
N LEU A 215 -1.68 -5.60 24.81
CA LEU A 215 -1.25 -6.49 23.74
C LEU A 215 -1.43 -5.85 22.35
N MET A 216 -2.58 -5.23 22.09
CA MET A 216 -2.85 -4.62 20.79
C MET A 216 -2.00 -3.37 20.55
N ASP A 217 -1.68 -2.61 21.60
CA ASP A 217 -0.78 -1.45 21.54
C ASP A 217 0.67 -1.86 21.18
N MET A 218 1.06 -3.11 21.48
CA MET A 218 2.33 -3.67 21.01
C MET A 218 2.22 -4.25 19.60
N ILE A 219 1.17 -5.03 19.32
CA ILE A 219 1.06 -5.84 18.09
C ILE A 219 0.69 -5.00 16.86
N LEU A 220 -0.35 -4.17 16.94
CA LEU A 220 -0.88 -3.48 15.76
C LEU A 220 0.09 -2.45 15.17
N PRO A 221 0.76 -1.60 15.99
CA PRO A 221 1.70 -0.63 15.45
C PRO A 221 2.90 -1.33 14.80
N SER A 222 3.46 -2.34 15.48
CA SER A 222 4.58 -3.15 14.98
C SER A 222 4.24 -3.90 13.68
N THR A 223 3.02 -4.44 13.56
CA THR A 223 2.55 -5.11 12.33
C THR A 223 2.48 -4.17 11.13
N LEU A 224 2.22 -2.88 11.36
CA LEU A 224 2.08 -1.88 10.30
C LEU A 224 3.37 -1.10 10.04
N GLY A 225 4.36 -1.21 10.94
CA GLY A 225 5.59 -0.42 10.94
C GLY A 225 5.42 1.00 11.47
N ILE A 226 4.43 1.23 12.34
CA ILE A 226 4.06 2.56 12.83
C ILE A 226 4.45 2.71 14.29
N ASP A 227 5.10 3.82 14.65
CA ASP A 227 5.29 4.21 16.05
C ASP A 227 4.07 4.97 16.60
N LEU A 228 3.50 4.48 17.71
CA LEU A 228 2.51 5.23 18.50
C LEU A 228 3.21 5.93 19.67
N TYR A 229 3.38 7.25 19.56
CA TYR A 229 3.92 8.08 20.66
C TYR A 229 2.97 8.22 21.86
N ASN A 230 1.71 7.80 21.72
CA ASN A 230 0.70 7.83 22.78
C ASN A 230 -0.16 6.56 22.72
N PRO A 231 -0.22 5.74 23.78
CA PRO A 231 -0.98 4.49 23.81
C PRO A 231 -2.50 4.70 23.59
N TYR A 232 -3.04 5.88 23.92
CA TYR A 232 -4.45 6.19 23.64
C TYR A 232 -4.77 6.24 22.13
N HIS A 233 -3.74 6.31 21.26
CA HIS A 233 -3.92 6.28 19.82
C HIS A 233 -4.18 4.89 19.25
N ILE A 234 -4.11 3.81 20.04
CA ILE A 234 -4.47 2.46 19.57
C ILE A 234 -5.93 2.41 19.10
N THR A 235 -6.82 3.09 19.82
CA THR A 235 -8.24 3.21 19.46
C THR A 235 -8.44 3.91 18.12
N LEU A 236 -7.68 5.00 17.89
CA LEU A 236 -7.68 5.72 16.63
C LEU A 236 -7.12 4.88 15.48
N LEU A 237 -6.08 4.09 15.74
CA LEU A 237 -5.50 3.19 14.75
C LEU A 237 -6.49 2.11 14.32
N VAL A 238 -7.19 1.48 15.27
CA VAL A 238 -8.23 0.47 14.97
C VAL A 238 -9.37 1.07 14.16
N LEU A 239 -9.82 2.28 14.53
CA LEU A 239 -10.83 3.01 13.75
C LEU A 239 -10.32 3.34 12.34
N ALA A 240 -9.08 3.78 12.20
CA ALA A 240 -8.46 4.09 10.92
C ALA A 240 -8.37 2.84 10.03
N LEU A 241 -7.96 1.70 10.56
CA LEU A 241 -7.94 0.43 9.84
C LEU A 241 -9.35 0.02 9.37
N GLY A 242 -10.36 0.17 10.23
CA GLY A 242 -11.73 -0.15 9.87
C GLY A 242 -12.28 0.77 8.77
N LEU A 243 -12.00 2.07 8.86
CA LEU A 243 -12.38 3.03 7.84
C LEU A 243 -11.63 2.79 6.52
N SER A 244 -10.35 2.40 6.58
CA SER A 244 -9.59 1.94 5.42
C SER A 244 -10.23 0.73 4.76
N ALA A 245 -10.60 -0.29 5.55
CA ALA A 245 -11.31 -1.48 5.06
C ALA A 245 -12.63 -1.09 4.38
N MET A 246 -13.42 -0.21 5.01
CA MET A 246 -14.63 0.36 4.41
C MET A 246 -14.34 1.02 3.06
N GLY A 247 -13.35 1.93 2.99
CA GLY A 247 -12.98 2.64 1.75
C GLY A 247 -12.53 1.69 0.63
N ILE A 248 -11.73 0.68 0.97
CA ILE A 248 -11.25 -0.35 0.04
C ILE A 248 -12.43 -1.14 -0.54
N ILE A 249 -13.34 -1.62 0.31
CA ILE A 249 -14.52 -2.39 -0.11
C ILE A 249 -15.47 -1.55 -0.96
N ILE A 250 -15.72 -0.30 -0.59
CA ILE A 250 -16.54 0.63 -1.41
C ILE A 250 -15.91 0.76 -2.80
N SER A 251 -14.60 1.01 -2.88
CA SER A 251 -13.87 1.19 -4.13
C SER A 251 -13.98 -0.04 -5.05
N ILE A 252 -13.75 -1.23 -4.50
CA ILE A 252 -13.85 -2.51 -5.20
C ILE A 252 -15.28 -2.73 -5.74
N ILE A 253 -16.29 -2.54 -4.90
CA ILE A 253 -17.68 -2.81 -5.29
C ILE A 253 -18.17 -1.80 -6.33
N LYS A 254 -17.73 -0.53 -6.25
CA LYS A 254 -17.96 0.47 -7.30
C LYS A 254 -17.28 0.14 -8.63
N GLY A 255 -16.30 -0.77 -8.62
CA GLY A 255 -15.57 -1.21 -9.81
C GLY A 255 -14.23 -0.52 -10.01
N ASN A 256 -13.76 0.27 -9.04
CA ASN A 256 -12.40 0.80 -9.02
C ASN A 256 -11.47 -0.16 -8.28
N TYR A 257 -11.32 -1.38 -8.82
CA TYR A 257 -10.48 -2.42 -8.22
C TYR A 257 -9.05 -1.95 -7.98
N SER A 258 -8.48 -1.20 -8.95
CA SER A 258 -7.11 -0.71 -8.85
C SER A 258 -6.92 0.25 -7.68
N ALA A 259 -7.88 1.13 -7.38
CA ALA A 259 -7.76 2.02 -6.22
C ALA A 259 -8.00 1.33 -4.88
N GLY A 260 -8.93 0.37 -4.81
CA GLY A 260 -9.09 -0.42 -3.59
C GLY A 260 -7.84 -1.23 -3.25
N ILE A 261 -7.32 -1.99 -4.22
CA ILE A 261 -6.12 -2.82 -4.04
C ILE A 261 -4.88 -1.94 -3.85
N GLY A 262 -4.75 -0.85 -4.62
CA GLY A 262 -3.64 0.08 -4.50
C GLY A 262 -3.54 0.70 -3.11
N TYR A 263 -4.67 1.17 -2.55
CA TYR A 263 -4.68 1.71 -1.20
C TYR A 263 -4.39 0.65 -0.13
N PHE A 264 -4.91 -0.57 -0.30
CA PHE A 264 -4.58 -1.69 0.58
C PHE A 264 -3.08 -1.99 0.61
N ILE A 265 -2.42 -2.00 -0.55
CA ILE A 265 -0.96 -2.19 -0.64
C ILE A 265 -0.23 -1.08 0.10
N ILE A 266 -0.64 0.18 -0.07
CA ILE A 266 -0.01 1.30 0.62
C ILE A 266 -0.11 1.12 2.13
N ILE A 267 -1.31 0.95 2.70
CA ILE A 267 -1.47 0.90 4.16
C ILE A 267 -0.78 -0.32 4.80
N SER A 268 -0.62 -1.41 4.04
CA SER A 268 0.04 -2.63 4.53
C SER A 268 1.55 -2.62 4.38
N THR A 269 2.15 -1.65 3.67
CA THR A 269 3.61 -1.67 3.39
C THR A 269 4.33 -0.35 3.61
N VAL A 270 3.63 0.79 3.62
CA VAL A 270 4.26 2.13 3.59
C VAL A 270 5.16 2.42 4.79
N PHE A 271 4.84 1.90 5.97
CA PHE A 271 5.66 2.12 7.16
C PHE A 271 6.59 0.93 7.49
N LEU A 272 6.38 -0.25 6.88
CA LEU A 272 7.28 -1.39 7.03
C LEU A 272 8.71 -1.12 6.51
N GLY A 273 8.85 -0.23 5.54
CA GLY A 273 10.16 0.22 5.06
C GLY A 273 10.94 1.08 6.06
N ILE A 274 10.27 1.63 7.08
CA ILE A 274 10.86 2.42 8.16
C ILE A 274 11.41 1.50 9.25
N ASP A 275 10.72 0.40 9.58
CA ASP A 275 11.13 -0.55 10.64
C ASP A 275 12.31 -1.47 10.25
N GLY A 276 13.03 -1.15 9.18
CA GLY A 276 14.25 -1.87 8.81
C GLY A 276 14.03 -3.22 8.16
N TYR A 277 12.82 -3.53 7.67
CA TYR A 277 12.67 -4.63 6.71
C TYR A 277 13.37 -4.24 5.41
N LEU A 278 14.60 -4.74 5.26
CA LEU A 278 15.56 -4.53 4.16
C LEU A 278 15.09 -5.04 2.78
N ILE A 279 13.79 -5.19 2.59
CA ILE A 279 13.20 -5.69 1.36
C ILE A 279 12.74 -4.48 0.56
N LEU A 280 13.49 -4.21 -0.49
CA LEU A 280 13.22 -3.19 -1.51
C LEU A 280 11.79 -3.23 -2.07
N VAL A 281 11.14 -4.39 -2.00
CA VAL A 281 9.70 -4.57 -2.26
C VAL A 281 8.86 -3.62 -1.40
N TYR A 282 9.14 -3.45 -0.11
CA TYR A 282 8.35 -2.55 0.75
C TYR A 282 8.56 -1.06 0.44
N MET A 283 9.64 -0.67 -0.25
CA MET A 283 9.78 0.68 -0.81
C MET A 283 9.02 0.83 -2.13
N ILE A 284 9.06 -0.17 -3.00
CA ILE A 284 8.44 -0.12 -4.33
C ILE A 284 6.92 -0.35 -4.30
N SER A 285 6.46 -1.25 -3.44
CA SER A 285 5.05 -1.60 -3.28
C SER A 285 4.13 -0.40 -3.06
N PRO A 286 4.40 0.54 -2.14
CA PRO A 286 3.54 1.71 -1.95
C PRO A 286 3.56 2.66 -3.17
N ILE A 287 4.68 2.77 -3.90
CA ILE A 287 4.77 3.54 -5.15
C ILE A 287 3.84 2.95 -6.22
N ILE A 288 3.87 1.63 -6.41
CA ILE A 288 2.99 0.93 -7.35
C ILE A 288 1.54 1.01 -6.88
N GLY A 289 1.30 0.85 -5.57
CA GLY A 289 -0.01 1.01 -4.95
C GLY A 289 -0.63 2.37 -5.28
N PHE A 290 0.14 3.46 -5.15
CA PHE A 290 -0.32 4.80 -5.51
C PHE A 290 -0.59 4.94 -7.02
N SER A 291 0.30 4.40 -7.85
CA SER A 291 0.14 4.39 -9.31
C SER A 291 -1.14 3.62 -9.74
N LEU A 292 -1.50 2.55 -9.04
CA LEU A 292 -2.74 1.78 -9.25
C LEU A 292 -3.98 2.60 -8.90
N MET A 293 -3.94 3.37 -7.82
CA MET A 293 -5.08 4.21 -7.41
C MET A 293 -5.49 5.22 -8.46
N THR A 294 -4.53 5.69 -9.23
CA THR A 294 -4.75 6.69 -10.28
C THR A 294 -4.98 6.06 -11.67
N TYR A 295 -4.85 4.73 -11.83
CA TYR A 295 -4.78 4.08 -13.15
C TYR A 295 -6.05 4.23 -14.01
N HIS A 296 -7.23 3.97 -13.47
CA HIS A 296 -8.49 3.92 -14.24
C HIS A 296 -9.11 5.30 -14.56
N GLU A 297 -8.39 6.39 -14.35
CA GLU A 297 -8.91 7.74 -14.58
C GLU A 297 -8.86 8.16 -16.06
N LYS A 298 -10.01 8.66 -16.56
CA LYS A 298 -10.23 8.92 -18.01
C LYS A 298 -9.88 10.34 -18.47
N LYS A 299 -10.02 11.36 -17.62
CA LYS A 299 -9.62 12.75 -17.92
C LYS A 299 -8.22 12.98 -17.36
N ARG A 300 -7.35 13.73 -18.04
CA ARG A 300 -5.99 13.99 -17.55
C ARG A 300 -5.80 15.46 -17.19
N ILE A 301 -5.15 15.73 -16.06
CA ILE A 301 -4.78 17.08 -15.62
C ILE A 301 -3.80 17.71 -16.62
N ILE A 302 -2.88 16.94 -17.18
CA ILE A 302 -1.91 17.43 -18.16
C ILE A 302 -2.57 18.04 -19.41
N ASP A 303 -3.75 17.54 -19.80
CA ASP A 303 -4.52 18.07 -20.94
C ASP A 303 -5.16 19.44 -20.61
N ILE A 304 -5.31 19.78 -19.32
CA ILE A 304 -5.83 21.06 -18.83
C ILE A 304 -4.68 22.08 -18.71
N ILE A 305 -3.54 21.66 -18.17
CA ILE A 305 -2.38 22.54 -17.92
C ILE A 305 -1.58 22.82 -19.20
N SER A 306 -1.49 21.85 -20.11
CA SER A 306 -0.85 22.00 -21.42
C SER A 306 -1.86 21.72 -22.54
N PRO A 307 -2.69 22.70 -22.95
CA PRO A 307 -3.71 22.49 -23.99
C PRO A 307 -3.13 22.25 -25.41
N THR A 308 -1.86 21.87 -25.56
CA THR A 308 -1.17 21.77 -26.84
C THR A 308 -0.97 20.32 -27.30
N ARG A 309 -1.96 19.81 -28.04
CA ARG A 309 -1.87 19.32 -29.44
C ARG A 309 -3.08 18.43 -29.75
N LYS A 310 -4.19 19.08 -30.14
CA LYS A 310 -5.05 18.53 -31.19
C LYS A 310 -4.28 18.67 -32.52
N ARG A 311 -3.61 17.61 -32.95
CA ARG A 311 -3.34 17.30 -34.36
C ARG A 311 -3.36 15.80 -34.50
#